data_AF-A0A972HKI8-F1
#
_entry.id   AF-A0A972HKI8-F1
#
_cell.length_a   1.000
_cell.length_b   1.000
_cell.length_c   1.000
_cell.angle_alpha   90.00
_cell.angle_beta   90.00
_cell.angle_gamma   90.00
#
_symmetry.space_group_name_H-M   'P 1'
#
loop_
_entity.id
_entity.type
_entity.pdbx_description
1 polymer ?
#
loop_
_entity_poly.entity_id
_entity_poly.type
_entity_poly.pdbx_seq_one_letter_code
_entity_poly.pdbx_strand_id
1 'polypeptide(L)'
;MPFIIEGIVAGLVGTFVMTLCLLLIHKSGWANADMVRAIGSAITRSYQNAFPVGLVVHFLVGIPIALAYLTLLNIFQVQGYWSTIMAAGFLGFGHGLVFSFLLLALAEMHPMERFQQVDLQVAFAHLLAHVIYGLGVGVVAVNV
;
A
#
# COMPACT_ATOMS: atom_id res chain seq x y z
N MET A 1 -7.53 -3.19 -21.81
CA MET A 1 -7.69 -4.53 -21.17
C MET A 1 -9.08 -4.59 -20.54
N PRO A 2 -9.68 -5.76 -20.25
CA PRO A 2 -10.89 -5.81 -19.44
C PRO A 2 -10.64 -5.13 -18.08
N PHE A 3 -11.59 -4.32 -17.61
CA PHE A 3 -11.47 -3.51 -16.39
C PHE A 3 -10.92 -4.30 -15.18
N ILE A 4 -11.39 -5.54 -14.99
CA ILE A 4 -10.93 -6.42 -13.92
C ILE A 4 -9.46 -6.82 -14.08
N ILE A 5 -9.04 -7.16 -15.30
CA ILE A 5 -7.64 -7.54 -15.57
C ILE A 5 -6.73 -6.34 -15.33
N GLU A 6 -7.14 -5.16 -15.79
CA GLU A 6 -6.40 -3.92 -15.56
C GLU A 6 -6.26 -3.60 -14.08
N GLY A 7 -7.35 -3.72 -13.30
CA GLY A 7 -7.30 -3.54 -11.85
C GLY A 7 -6.41 -4.55 -11.14
N ILE A 8 -6.42 -5.82 -11.56
CA ILE A 8 -5.50 -6.83 -11.03
C ILE A 8 -4.06 -6.43 -11.31
N VAL A 9 -3.71 -6.13 -12.57
CA VAL A 9 -2.33 -5.75 -12.95
C VAL A 9 -1.92 -4.47 -12.22
N ALA A 10 -2.79 -3.48 -12.13
CA ALA A 10 -2.54 -2.22 -11.42
C ALA A 10 -2.30 -2.44 -9.93
N GLY A 11 -3.09 -3.31 -9.29
CA GLY A 11 -2.90 -3.68 -7.88
C GLY A 11 -1.58 -4.41 -7.65
N LEU A 12 -1.22 -5.36 -8.51
CA LEU A 12 0.07 -6.06 -8.44
C LEU A 12 1.24 -5.08 -8.59
N VAL A 13 1.21 -4.20 -9.60
CA VAL A 13 2.26 -3.20 -9.84
C VAL A 13 2.36 -2.21 -8.68
N GLY A 14 1.23 -1.63 -8.26
CA GLY A 14 1.15 -0.71 -7.13
C GLY A 14 1.70 -1.32 -5.85
N THR A 15 1.25 -2.52 -5.49
CA THR A 15 1.73 -3.20 -4.27
C THR A 15 3.21 -3.55 -4.37
N PHE A 16 3.69 -3.96 -5.55
CA PHE A 16 5.11 -4.24 -5.75
C PHE A 16 5.98 -3.00 -5.49
N VAL A 17 5.66 -1.86 -6.12
CA VAL A 17 6.45 -0.63 -5.95
C VAL A 17 6.35 -0.08 -4.52
N MET A 18 5.19 -0.18 -3.89
CA MET A 18 4.99 0.20 -2.50
C MET A 18 5.80 -0.68 -1.54
N THR A 19 5.75 -1.99 -1.75
CA THR A 19 6.52 -2.96 -0.96
C THR A 19 8.01 -2.69 -1.10
N LEU A 20 8.50 -2.44 -2.31
CA LEU A 20 9.90 -2.09 -2.53
C LEU A 20 10.27 -0.79 -1.81
N CYS A 21 9.44 0.24 -1.88
CA CYS A 21 9.66 1.50 -1.17
C CYS A 21 9.78 1.30 0.35
N LEU A 22 8.82 0.60 0.96
CA LEU A 22 8.82 0.31 2.40
C LEU A 22 10.04 -0.52 2.81
N LEU A 23 10.42 -1.52 2.00
CA LEU A 23 11.63 -2.32 2.26
C LEU A 23 12.90 -1.48 2.18
N LEU A 24 12.99 -0.52 1.25
CA LEU A 24 14.13 0.38 1.15
C LEU A 24 14.20 1.34 2.34
N ILE A 25 13.06 1.90 2.76
CA ILE A 25 12.96 2.75 3.96
C ILE A 25 13.35 1.97 5.22
N HIS A 26 12.89 0.71 5.34
CA HIS A 26 13.24 -0.14 6.46
C HIS A 26 14.74 -0.45 6.49
N LYS A 27 15.30 -0.84 5.33
CA LYS A 27 16.73 -1.17 5.21
C LYS A 27 17.66 0.01 5.40
N SER A 28 17.22 1.24 5.12
CA SER A 28 18.02 2.44 5.38
C SER A 28 18.09 2.80 6.87
N GLY A 29 17.25 2.19 7.71
CA GLY A 29 17.14 2.49 9.13
C GLY A 29 16.35 3.77 9.41
N TRP A 30 15.70 4.37 8.41
CA TRP A 30 14.90 5.60 8.64
C TRP A 30 13.67 5.32 9.50
N ALA A 31 12.94 4.24 9.25
CA ALA A 31 11.77 3.85 10.04
C ALA A 31 11.61 2.33 10.08
N ASN A 32 10.94 1.79 11.10
CA ASN A 32 10.54 0.38 11.13
C ASN A 32 9.34 0.12 10.21
N ALA A 33 9.55 0.32 8.91
CA ALA A 33 8.53 0.24 7.87
C ALA A 33 8.35 -1.18 7.29
N ASP A 34 8.73 -2.24 8.04
CA ASP A 34 8.56 -3.63 7.59
C ASP A 34 7.10 -4.10 7.73
N MET A 35 6.21 -3.46 6.96
CA MET A 35 4.78 -3.74 6.90
C MET A 35 4.53 -5.21 6.56
N VAL A 36 5.28 -5.76 5.62
CA VAL A 36 5.09 -7.14 5.17
C VAL A 36 5.25 -8.10 6.34
N ARG A 37 6.30 -7.92 7.16
CA ARG A 37 6.43 -8.75 8.37
C ARG A 37 5.44 -8.38 9.46
N ALA A 38 5.03 -7.12 9.59
CA ALA A 38 3.97 -6.75 10.52
C ALA A 38 2.68 -7.52 10.22
N ILE A 39 2.14 -7.38 9.01
CA ILE A 39 0.95 -8.10 8.53
C ILE A 39 1.11 -9.61 8.69
N GLY A 40 2.24 -10.17 8.25
CA GLY A 40 2.48 -11.61 8.35
C GLY A 40 2.51 -12.10 9.78
N SER A 41 3.18 -11.38 10.68
CA SER A 41 3.33 -11.77 12.09
C SER A 41 2.06 -11.59 12.91
N ALA A 42 1.15 -10.72 12.48
CA ALA A 42 -0.21 -10.65 13.04
C ALA A 42 -0.94 -12.00 12.90
N ILE A 43 -0.65 -12.75 11.82
CA ILE A 43 -1.25 -14.06 11.52
C ILE A 43 -0.40 -15.20 12.08
N THR A 44 0.90 -15.23 11.73
CA THR A 44 1.79 -16.35 12.05
C THR A 44 2.29 -16.34 13.49
N ARG A 45 2.12 -15.24 14.22
CA ARG A 45 2.70 -15.02 15.56
C ARG A 45 4.22 -15.24 15.62
N SER A 46 4.91 -15.09 14.48
CA SER A 46 6.36 -15.29 14.36
C SER A 46 6.96 -14.29 13.38
N TYR A 47 8.03 -13.61 13.78
CA TYR A 47 8.74 -12.68 12.89
C TYR A 47 9.50 -13.40 11.75
N GLN A 48 10.07 -14.57 12.04
CA GLN A 48 10.90 -15.33 11.11
C GLN A 48 10.08 -15.83 9.92
N ASN A 49 8.88 -16.35 10.20
CA ASN A 49 7.99 -16.94 9.20
C ASN A 49 6.95 -15.95 8.64
N ALA A 50 6.93 -14.70 9.11
CA ALA A 50 5.93 -13.71 8.71
C ALA A 50 6.03 -13.26 7.25
N PHE A 51 7.25 -13.14 6.72
CA PHE A 51 7.46 -12.44 5.44
C PHE A 51 6.66 -13.03 4.27
N PRO A 52 6.69 -14.36 4.00
CA PRO A 52 5.93 -14.91 2.87
C PRO A 52 4.41 -14.73 3.04
N VAL A 53 3.89 -14.95 4.25
CA VAL A 53 2.46 -14.83 4.55
C VAL A 53 2.00 -13.39 4.40
N GLY A 54 2.76 -12.44 4.95
CA GLY A 54 2.46 -11.02 4.84
C GLY A 54 2.53 -10.53 3.39
N LEU A 55 3.46 -11.05 2.59
CA LEU A 55 3.59 -10.66 1.19
C LEU A 55 2.35 -11.10 0.40
N VAL A 56 1.91 -12.34 0.58
CA VAL A 56 0.67 -12.86 -0.04
C VAL A 56 -0.52 -11.99 0.34
N VAL A 57 -0.72 -11.72 1.64
CA VAL A 57 -1.83 -10.87 2.11
C VAL A 57 -1.75 -9.47 1.53
N HIS A 58 -0.55 -8.87 1.49
CA HIS A 58 -0.35 -7.52 0.99
C HIS A 58 -0.76 -7.38 -0.49
N PHE A 59 -0.38 -8.35 -1.32
CA PHE A 59 -0.78 -8.39 -2.73
C PHE A 59 -2.27 -8.70 -2.91
N LEU A 60 -2.84 -9.60 -2.10
CA LEU A 60 -4.27 -9.91 -2.14
C LEU A 60 -5.13 -8.70 -1.76
N VAL A 61 -4.67 -7.86 -0.82
CA VAL A 61 -5.36 -6.62 -0.42
C VAL A 61 -5.12 -5.49 -1.42
N GLY A 62 -3.96 -5.43 -2.07
CA GLY A 62 -3.69 -4.43 -3.11
C GLY A 62 -4.68 -4.46 -4.28
N ILE A 63 -5.02 -5.65 -4.77
CA ILE A 63 -5.93 -5.82 -5.91
C ILE A 63 -7.29 -5.12 -5.71
N PRO A 64 -8.08 -5.39 -4.64
CA PRO A 64 -9.36 -4.72 -4.44
C PRO A 64 -9.22 -3.22 -4.21
N ILE A 65 -8.12 -2.75 -3.63
CA ILE A 65 -7.85 -1.30 -3.48
C ILE A 65 -7.61 -0.64 -4.84
N ALA A 66 -6.85 -1.27 -5.74
CA ALA A 66 -6.67 -0.77 -7.09
C ALA A 66 -8.00 -0.73 -7.87
N LEU A 67 -8.83 -1.77 -7.75
CA LEU A 67 -10.17 -1.78 -8.35
C LEU A 67 -11.04 -0.63 -7.84
N ALA A 68 -10.97 -0.33 -6.53
CA ALA A 68 -11.65 0.83 -5.96
C ALA A 68 -11.12 2.15 -6.55
N TYR A 69 -9.80 2.29 -6.74
CA TYR A 69 -9.22 3.48 -7.36
C TYR A 69 -9.70 3.64 -8.81
N LEU A 70 -9.61 2.60 -9.63
CA LEU A 70 -10.09 2.63 -11.01
C LEU A 70 -11.58 2.98 -11.10
N THR A 71 -12.38 2.49 -10.17
CA THR A 71 -13.81 2.82 -10.08
C THR A 71 -14.02 4.30 -9.78
N LEU A 72 -13.30 4.85 -8.79
CA LEU A 72 -13.38 6.27 -8.46
C LEU A 72 -12.94 7.15 -9.63
N LEU A 73 -11.83 6.81 -10.29
CA LEU A 73 -11.32 7.55 -11.43
C LEU A 73 -12.33 7.56 -12.60
N ASN A 74 -13.01 6.43 -12.85
CA ASN A 74 -14.11 6.35 -13.83
C ASN A 74 -15.31 7.22 -13.42
N ILE A 75 -15.73 7.17 -12.14
CA ILE A 75 -16.84 7.99 -11.62
C ILE A 75 -16.55 9.48 -11.82
N PHE A 76 -15.31 9.90 -11.56
CA PHE A 76 -14.88 11.28 -11.76
C PHE A 76 -14.48 11.61 -13.20
N GLN A 77 -14.60 10.65 -14.13
CA GLN A 77 -14.27 10.79 -15.54
C GLN A 77 -12.88 11.42 -15.77
N VAL A 78 -11.89 10.96 -15.00
CA VAL A 78 -10.52 11.46 -15.13
C VAL A 78 -9.94 11.04 -16.47
N GLN A 79 -9.63 12.01 -17.34
CA GLN A 79 -9.11 11.75 -18.68
C GLN A 79 -7.66 12.19 -18.84
N GLY A 80 -6.92 11.42 -19.62
CA GLY A 80 -5.54 11.71 -19.99
C GLY A 80 -4.52 11.04 -19.06
N TYR A 81 -3.49 10.45 -19.65
CA TYR A 81 -2.51 9.61 -18.95
C TYR A 81 -1.89 10.27 -17.71
N TRP A 82 -1.42 11.51 -17.83
CA TRP A 82 -0.82 12.23 -16.70
C TRP A 82 -1.83 12.61 -15.62
N SER A 83 -3.05 12.99 -16.01
CA SER A 83 -4.14 13.28 -15.07
C SER A 83 -4.49 12.04 -14.26
N THR A 84 -4.56 10.87 -14.90
CA THR A 84 -4.84 9.59 -14.25
C THR A 84 -3.76 9.21 -13.25
N ILE A 85 -2.47 9.36 -13.60
CA ILE A 85 -1.36 9.10 -12.68
C ILE A 85 -1.45 10.02 -11.45
N MET A 86 -1.64 11.32 -11.67
CA MET A 86 -1.72 12.28 -10.57
C MET A 86 -2.95 12.02 -9.68
N ALA A 87 -4.12 11.80 -10.28
CA ALA A 87 -5.35 11.50 -9.54
C ALA A 87 -5.23 10.20 -8.73
N ALA A 88 -4.64 9.15 -9.30
CA ALA A 88 -4.38 7.90 -8.59
C ALA A 88 -3.36 8.11 -7.45
N GLY A 89 -2.34 8.96 -7.64
CA GLY A 89 -1.43 9.40 -6.59
C GLY A 89 -2.13 10.14 -5.44
N PHE A 90 -3.11 11.01 -5.76
CA PHE A 90 -3.95 11.68 -4.75
C PHE A 90 -4.86 10.70 -3.99
N LEU A 91 -5.44 9.70 -4.67
CA LEU A 91 -6.15 8.62 -4.00
C LEU A 91 -5.20 7.83 -3.08
N GLY A 92 -3.97 7.60 -3.53
CA GLY A 92 -2.86 7.06 -2.76
C GLY A 92 -2.58 7.86 -1.49
N PHE A 93 -2.49 9.18 -1.60
CA PHE A 93 -2.34 10.08 -0.46
C PHE A 93 -3.49 9.96 0.54
N GLY A 94 -4.74 10.00 0.05
CA GLY A 94 -5.93 9.88 0.92
C GLY A 94 -5.99 8.54 1.66
N HIS A 95 -5.75 7.43 0.95
CA HIS A 95 -5.65 6.11 1.56
C HIS A 95 -4.50 6.05 2.57
N GLY A 96 -3.32 6.52 2.18
CA GLY A 96 -2.13 6.55 3.02
C GLY A 96 -2.37 7.31 4.32
N LEU A 97 -3.06 8.46 4.27
CA LEU A 97 -3.41 9.22 5.47
C LEU A 97 -4.28 8.38 6.41
N VAL A 98 -5.36 7.80 5.91
CA VAL A 98 -6.25 6.94 6.71
C VAL A 98 -5.46 5.79 7.32
N PHE A 99 -4.64 5.09 6.52
CA PHE A 99 -3.89 3.94 6.99
C PHE A 99 -2.80 4.32 8.01
N SER A 100 -2.12 5.44 7.83
CA SER A 100 -1.13 5.95 8.78
C SER A 100 -1.73 6.26 10.15
N PHE A 101 -2.94 6.81 10.22
CA PHE A 101 -3.64 6.99 11.49
C PHE A 101 -4.12 5.67 12.09
N LEU A 102 -4.61 4.74 11.26
CA LEU A 102 -5.00 3.41 11.73
C LEU A 102 -3.80 2.65 12.32
N LEU A 103 -2.62 2.75 11.70
CA LEU A 103 -1.40 2.16 12.25
C LEU A 103 -1.09 2.72 13.64
N LEU A 104 -1.10 4.04 13.81
CA LEU A 104 -0.85 4.68 15.11
C LEU A 104 -1.88 4.25 16.16
N ALA A 105 -3.15 4.16 15.79
CA ALA A 105 -4.24 3.83 16.72
C ALA A 105 -4.27 2.34 17.11
N LEU A 106 -3.83 1.45 16.21
CA LEU A 106 -3.97 -0.01 16.39
C LEU A 106 -2.63 -0.71 16.68
N ALA A 107 -1.51 0.03 16.65
CA ALA A 107 -0.18 -0.54 16.86
C ALA A 107 -0.09 -1.34 18.15
N GLU A 108 -0.56 -0.79 19.27
CA GLU A 108 -0.49 -1.42 20.59
C GLU A 108 -1.19 -2.80 20.66
N MET A 109 -2.17 -3.05 19.80
CA MET A 109 -2.86 -4.33 19.73
C MET A 109 -2.09 -5.40 18.94
N HIS A 110 -1.00 -5.03 18.27
CA HIS A 110 -0.21 -5.95 17.48
C HIS A 110 0.39 -7.05 18.38
N PRO A 111 0.36 -8.34 17.99
CA PRO A 111 0.81 -9.44 18.86
C PRO A 111 2.33 -9.53 19.09
N MET A 112 3.10 -8.58 18.57
CA MET A 112 4.56 -8.57 18.62
C MET A 112 5.01 -7.19 19.07
N GLU A 113 5.73 -7.10 20.18
CA GLU A 113 6.17 -5.83 20.80
C GLU A 113 6.89 -4.90 19.81
N ARG A 114 7.71 -5.46 18.92
CA ARG A 114 8.46 -4.69 17.92
C ARG A 114 7.61 -3.91 16.90
N PHE A 115 6.34 -4.26 16.76
CA PHE A 115 5.37 -3.59 15.88
C PHE A 115 4.31 -2.82 16.69
N GLN A 116 4.37 -2.85 18.02
CA GLN A 116 3.50 -2.07 18.89
C GLN A 116 3.94 -0.61 19.01
N GLN A 117 5.22 -0.33 18.74
CA GLN A 117 5.78 1.01 18.81
C GLN A 117 5.86 1.62 17.41
N VAL A 118 4.74 2.16 16.93
CA VAL A 118 4.66 2.95 15.70
C VAL A 118 4.80 4.42 16.06
N ASP A 119 5.80 5.08 15.49
CA ASP A 119 5.99 6.52 15.63
C ASP A 119 5.52 7.27 14.37
N LEU A 120 5.63 8.60 14.40
CA LEU A 120 5.30 9.43 13.24
C LEU A 120 6.17 9.12 12.02
N GLN A 121 7.41 8.64 12.19
CA GLN A 121 8.29 8.31 11.07
C GLN A 121 7.75 7.11 10.29
N VAL A 122 7.29 6.07 11.01
CA VAL A 122 6.59 4.93 10.40
C VAL A 122 5.31 5.38 9.72
N ALA A 123 4.52 6.27 10.35
CA ALA A 123 3.31 6.81 9.75
C ALA A 123 3.60 7.57 8.43
N PHE A 124 4.63 8.41 8.39
CA PHE A 124 5.04 9.13 7.18
C PHE A 124 5.61 8.21 6.10
N ALA A 125 6.39 7.20 6.48
CA ALA A 125 6.89 6.19 5.55
C ALA A 125 5.74 5.48 4.83
N HIS A 126 4.69 5.11 5.57
CA HIS A 126 3.50 4.49 5.00
C HIS A 126 2.69 5.44 4.13
N LEU A 127 2.54 6.71 4.51
CA LEU A 127 1.87 7.71 3.67
C LEU A 127 2.57 7.84 2.32
N LEU A 128 3.89 8.01 2.33
CA LEU A 128 4.71 8.10 1.11
C LEU A 128 4.56 6.84 0.25
N ALA A 129 4.63 5.67 0.87
CA ALA A 129 4.51 4.41 0.17
C ALA A 129 3.14 4.22 -0.50
N HIS A 130 2.05 4.70 0.13
CA HIS A 130 0.71 4.69 -0.48
C HIS A 130 0.55 5.70 -1.61
N VAL A 131 1.23 6.85 -1.56
CA VAL A 131 1.32 7.75 -2.73
C VAL A 131 1.99 7.02 -3.89
N ILE A 132 3.11 6.33 -3.64
CA ILE A 132 3.84 5.53 -4.64
C ILE A 132 2.97 4.39 -5.18
N TYR A 133 2.19 3.72 -4.33
CA TYR A 133 1.19 2.75 -4.73
C TYR A 133 0.19 3.35 -5.74
N GLY A 134 -0.39 4.51 -5.41
CA GLY A 134 -1.34 5.21 -6.27
C GLY A 134 -0.73 5.59 -7.62
N LEU A 135 0.49 6.11 -7.63
CA LEU A 135 1.22 6.41 -8.87
C LEU A 135 1.43 5.14 -9.71
N GLY A 136 1.81 4.02 -9.08
CA GLY A 136 1.98 2.73 -9.74
C GLY A 136 0.68 2.20 -10.35
N VAL A 137 -0.45 2.36 -9.66
CA VAL A 137 -1.78 2.05 -10.18
C VAL A 137 -2.07 2.90 -11.42
N GLY A 138 -1.86 4.22 -11.35
CA GLY A 138 -2.15 5.14 -12.44
C GLY A 138 -1.32 4.90 -13.71
N VAL A 139 -0.09 4.39 -13.59
CA VAL A 139 0.76 4.03 -14.75
C VAL A 139 0.14 2.87 -15.55
N VAL A 140 -0.54 1.94 -14.88
CA VAL A 140 -1.20 0.80 -15.53
C VAL A 140 -2.61 1.15 -16.01
N ALA A 141 -3.25 2.10 -15.33
CA ALA A 141 -4.65 2.46 -15.53
C ALA A 141 -4.85 3.32 -16.81
N VAL A 142 -4.63 2.71 -17.97
CA VAL A 142 -4.65 3.36 -19.29
C VAL A 142 -6.03 3.42 -19.95
N ASN A 143 -7.02 2.64 -19.48
CA ASN A 143 -8.38 2.61 -20.05
C ASN A 143 -9.44 3.16 -19.09
N VAL A 144 -9.02 4.05 -18.19
CA VAL A 144 -9.88 4.73 -17.21
C VAL A 144 -10.49 5.98 -17.83
#